data_AF-A0A376W8N2-F1
#
_entry.id   AF-A0A376W8N2-F1
#
_cell.length_a   1.000
_cell.length_b   1.000
_cell.length_c   1.000
_cell.angle_alpha   90.00
_cell.angle_beta   90.00
_cell.angle_gamma   90.00
#
_symmetry.space_group_name_H-M   'P 1'
#
loop_
_entity.id
_entity.type
_entity.pdbx_description
1 polymer ?
#
loop_
_entity_poly.entity_id
_entity_poly.type
_entity_poly.pdbx_seq_one_letter_code
_entity_poly.pdbx_strand_id
1 'polypeptide(L)'
;MTQTSAFHFESLVWDWPIAIYLFLIGISAGLVTLAVLLRRFYPQAGGADSTLLRTTLIVGPGAVILGLLILVFHLTRPWTFWKLMFHYSFISVMSMG
;
A
#
# COMPACT_ATOMS: atom_id res chain seq x y z
N MET A 1 -0.92 -20.54 30.65
CA MET A 1 0.14 -20.42 29.62
C MET A 1 0.03 -19.02 29.04
N THR A 2 0.83 -18.07 29.55
CA THR A 2 0.92 -16.71 29.01
C THR A 2 1.67 -16.80 27.69
N GLN A 3 0.94 -16.64 26.58
CA GLN A 3 1.54 -16.43 25.26
C GLN A 3 2.25 -15.08 25.30
N THR A 4 3.56 -15.09 25.58
CA THR A 4 4.41 -13.91 25.45
C THR A 4 4.61 -13.66 23.94
N SER A 5 3.69 -12.93 23.33
CA SER A 5 3.81 -12.52 21.93
C SER A 5 5.02 -11.59 21.81
N ALA A 6 6.13 -12.08 21.25
CA ALA A 6 7.43 -11.42 21.21
C ALA A 6 7.45 -10.02 20.54
N PHE A 7 6.32 -9.58 19.97
CA PHE A 7 6.18 -8.31 19.27
C PHE A 7 4.96 -7.49 19.69
N HIS A 8 4.24 -7.84 20.76
CA HIS A 8 3.16 -7.01 21.31
C HIS A 8 3.62 -6.38 22.63
N PHE A 9 3.96 -5.09 22.59
CA PHE A 9 4.26 -4.25 23.76
C PHE A 9 3.23 -3.13 23.86
N GLU A 10 3.01 -2.58 25.06
CA GLU A 10 1.95 -1.58 25.32
C GLU A 10 2.04 -0.31 24.47
N SER A 11 3.21 -0.01 23.89
CA SER A 11 3.42 1.11 22.96
C SER A 11 3.19 0.77 21.49
N LEU A 12 2.86 -0.48 21.14
CA LEU A 12 2.56 -0.86 19.76
C LEU A 12 1.16 -0.36 19.39
N VAL A 13 1.12 0.82 18.76
CA VAL A 13 -0.13 1.49 18.36
C VAL A 13 -0.76 0.85 17.12
N TRP A 14 0.01 0.08 16.34
CA TRP A 14 -0.48 -0.48 15.07
C TRP A 14 -0.59 -2.01 15.11
N ASP A 15 -1.76 -2.51 14.75
CA ASP A 15 -2.04 -3.93 14.65
C ASP A 15 -1.45 -4.54 13.36
N TRP A 16 -1.28 -5.87 13.37
CA TRP A 16 -0.76 -6.65 12.23
C TRP A 16 -1.40 -6.37 10.85
N PRO A 17 -2.69 -5.98 10.70
CA PRO A 17 -3.27 -5.67 9.39
C PRO A 17 -2.61 -4.47 8.70
N ILE A 18 -2.03 -3.52 9.46
CA ILE A 18 -1.29 -2.40 8.87
C ILE A 18 -0.09 -2.90 8.06
N ALA A 19 0.57 -3.96 8.52
CA ALA A 19 1.77 -4.48 7.88
C ALA A 19 1.45 -5.06 6.51
N ILE A 20 0.29 -5.70 6.37
CA ILE A 20 -0.20 -6.22 5.09
C ILE A 20 -0.48 -5.07 4.12
N TYR A 21 -1.16 -4.03 4.60
CA TYR A 21 -1.42 -2.84 3.81
C TYR A 21 -0.12 -2.20 3.28
N LEU A 22 0.84 -1.94 4.18
CA LEU A 22 2.13 -1.32 3.81
C LEU A 22 2.92 -2.21 2.85
N PHE A 23 2.85 -3.53 3.03
CA PHE A 23 3.48 -4.49 2.13
C PHE A 23 2.87 -4.45 0.72
N LEU A 24 1.53 -4.42 0.62
CA LEU A 24 0.83 -4.34 -0.66
C LEU A 24 1.12 -3.04 -1.42
N ILE A 25 1.12 -1.90 -0.71
CA ILE A 25 1.55 -0.63 -1.32
C ILE A 25 3.03 -0.67 -1.72
N GLY A 26 3.89 -1.29 -0.91
CA GLY A 26 5.30 -1.49 -1.24
C GLY A 26 5.50 -2.29 -2.53
N ILE A 27 4.76 -3.40 -2.71
CA ILE A 27 4.77 -4.19 -3.95
C ILE A 27 4.33 -3.33 -5.14
N SER A 28 3.24 -2.57 -4.98
CA SER A 28 2.74 -1.69 -6.04
C SER A 28 3.78 -0.64 -6.44
N ALA A 29 4.29 0.12 -5.47
CA ALA A 29 5.30 1.15 -5.71
C ALA A 29 6.57 0.57 -6.34
N GLY A 30 7.01 -0.61 -5.89
CA GLY A 30 8.15 -1.33 -6.46
C GLY A 30 7.95 -1.71 -7.92
N LEU A 31 6.81 -2.34 -8.25
CA LEU A 31 6.48 -2.73 -9.63
C LEU A 31 6.36 -1.53 -10.55
N VAL A 32 5.67 -0.47 -10.12
CA VAL A 32 5.53 0.78 -10.89
C VAL A 32 6.90 1.41 -11.12
N THR A 33 7.74 1.47 -10.10
CA THR A 33 9.11 1.98 -10.23
C THR A 33 9.91 1.16 -11.25
N LEU A 34 9.88 -0.18 -11.14
CA LEU A 34 10.58 -1.05 -12.09
C LEU A 34 10.04 -0.89 -13.52
N ALA A 35 8.73 -0.76 -13.72
CA ALA A 35 8.14 -0.54 -15.03
C ALA A 35 8.55 0.80 -15.65
N VAL A 36 8.58 1.87 -14.84
CA VAL A 36 9.04 3.20 -15.27
C VAL A 36 10.53 3.17 -15.62
N LEU A 37 11.37 2.57 -14.77
CA LEU A 37 12.80 2.44 -15.02
C LEU A 37 13.09 1.59 -16.27
N LEU A 38 12.39 0.46 -16.44
CA LEU A 38 12.53 -0.38 -17.63
C LEU A 38 12.20 0.41 -18.89
N ARG A 39 11.08 1.14 -18.89
CA ARG A 39 10.67 1.94 -20.05
C ARG A 39 11.61 3.12 -20.32
N ARG A 40 12.26 3.65 -19.28
CA ARG A 40 13.23 4.76 -19.41
C ARG A 40 14.58 4.30 -19.95
N PHE A 41 15.12 3.20 -19.44
CA PHE A 41 16.47 2.72 -19.78
C PHE A 41 16.50 1.71 -20.92
N TYR A 42 15.44 0.92 -21.08
CA TYR A 42 15.33 -0.10 -22.13
C TYR A 42 14.00 0.03 -22.89
N PRO A 43 13.82 1.08 -23.71
CA PRO A 43 12.55 1.35 -24.40
C PRO A 43 12.08 0.17 -25.26
N GLN A 44 13.02 -0.56 -25.86
CA GLN A 44 12.75 -1.75 -26.67
C GLN A 44 12.13 -2.92 -25.87
N ALA A 45 12.48 -3.03 -24.58
CA ALA A 45 11.93 -4.03 -23.66
C ALA A 45 10.69 -3.52 -22.89
N GLY A 46 10.39 -2.22 -23.01
CA GLY A 46 9.26 -1.53 -22.36
C GLY A 46 7.99 -1.47 -23.21
N GLY A 47 7.86 -2.34 -24.21
CA GLY A 47 6.73 -2.39 -25.13
C GLY A 47 5.48 -3.10 -24.56
N ALA A 48 4.40 -3.13 -25.34
CA ALA A 48 3.12 -3.74 -24.94
C ALA A 48 3.19 -5.25 -24.70
N ASP A 49 4.22 -5.94 -25.23
CA ASP A 49 4.46 -7.36 -25.02
C ASP A 49 5.32 -7.67 -23.78
N SER A 50 5.80 -6.63 -23.09
CA SER A 50 6.58 -6.81 -21.88
C SER A 50 5.72 -7.39 -20.75
N THR A 51 6.06 -8.61 -20.33
CA THR A 51 5.42 -9.28 -19.19
C THR A 51 5.49 -8.42 -17.94
N LEU A 52 6.60 -7.72 -17.71
CA LEU A 52 6.74 -6.83 -16.55
C LEU A 52 5.73 -5.68 -16.59
N LEU A 53 5.55 -5.02 -17.73
CA LEU A 53 4.57 -3.93 -17.85
C LEU A 53 3.14 -4.45 -17.73
N ARG A 54 2.81 -5.59 -18.35
CA ARG A 54 1.47 -6.21 -18.26
C ARG A 54 1.13 -6.58 -16.82
N THR A 55 2.07 -7.22 -16.12
CA THR A 55 1.90 -7.57 -14.70
C THR A 55 1.76 -6.31 -13.86
N THR A 56 2.60 -5.30 -14.07
CA THR A 56 2.52 -4.03 -13.33
C THR A 56 1.17 -3.32 -13.54
N LEU A 57 0.62 -3.37 -14.75
CA LEU A 57 -0.66 -2.75 -15.08
C LEU A 57 -1.84 -3.34 -14.28
N ILE A 58 -1.77 -4.62 -13.93
CA ILE A 58 -2.83 -5.30 -13.18
C ILE A 58 -2.50 -5.32 -11.67
N VAL A 59 -1.30 -5.77 -11.32
CA VAL A 59 -0.86 -5.97 -9.94
C VAL A 59 -0.62 -4.64 -9.23
N GLY A 60 -0.11 -3.62 -9.93
CA GLY A 60 0.10 -2.29 -9.37
C GLY A 60 -1.18 -1.69 -8.78
N PRO A 61 -2.22 -1.40 -9.60
CA PRO A 61 -3.47 -0.88 -9.08
C PRO A 61 -4.20 -1.88 -8.19
N GLY A 62 -4.16 -3.18 -8.51
CA GLY A 62 -4.81 -4.23 -7.70
C GLY A 62 -4.29 -4.27 -6.26
N ALA A 63 -2.97 -4.21 -6.08
CA ALA A 63 -2.34 -4.21 -4.76
C ALA A 63 -2.67 -2.94 -3.96
N VAL A 64 -2.72 -1.76 -4.60
CA VAL A 64 -3.13 -0.51 -3.92
C VAL A 64 -4.60 -0.59 -3.48
N ILE A 65 -5.50 -1.02 -4.38
CA ILE A 65 -6.93 -1.11 -4.07
C ILE A 65 -7.15 -2.07 -2.89
N LEU A 66 -6.54 -3.26 -2.93
CA LEU A 66 -6.64 -4.23 -1.84
C LEU A 66 -6.05 -3.70 -0.54
N GLY A 67 -4.89 -3.04 -0.59
CA GLY A 67 -4.28 -2.41 0.58
C GLY A 67 -5.21 -1.36 1.21
N LEU A 68 -5.70 -0.42 0.41
CA LEU A 68 -6.60 0.64 0.88
C LEU A 68 -7.91 0.08 1.44
N LEU A 69 -8.48 -0.96 0.82
CA LEU A 69 -9.67 -1.62 1.36
C LEU A 69 -9.39 -2.21 2.75
N ILE A 70 -8.30 -2.95 2.92
CA ILE A 70 -7.90 -3.52 4.22
C ILE A 70 -7.74 -2.40 5.25
N LEU A 71 -7.07 -1.31 4.88
CA LEU A 71 -6.87 -0.17 5.77
C LEU A 71 -8.19 0.46 6.19
N VAL A 72 -9.08 0.79 5.25
CA VAL A 72 -10.37 1.42 5.54
C VAL A 72 -11.21 0.54 6.47
N PHE A 73 -11.27 -0.77 6.25
CA PHE A 73 -12.02 -1.69 7.11
C PHE A 73 -11.38 -1.91 8.49
N HIS A 74 -10.06 -1.77 8.59
CA HIS A 74 -9.34 -1.89 9.86
C HIS A 74 -9.50 -0.64 10.75
N LEU A 75 -9.84 0.53 10.19
CA LEU A 75 -10.11 1.72 10.98
C LEU A 75 -11.29 1.51 11.93
N THR A 76 -11.23 2.10 13.12
CA THR A 76 -12.27 2.04 14.16
C THR A 76 -13.64 2.56 13.70
N ARG A 77 -13.66 3.43 12.67
CA ARG A 77 -14.86 4.03 12.07
C ARG A 77 -14.76 4.08 10.54
N PRO A 78 -14.92 2.95 9.84
CA PRO A 78 -14.71 2.87 8.38
C PRO A 78 -15.61 3.83 7.61
N TRP A 79 -16.87 3.96 8.04
CA TRP A 79 -17.87 4.82 7.41
C TRP A 79 -17.63 6.31 7.53
N THR A 80 -16.70 6.75 8.39
CA THR A 80 -16.34 8.17 8.51
C THR A 80 -15.05 8.53 7.78
N PHE A 81 -14.39 7.56 7.14
CA PHE A 81 -13.12 7.76 6.45
C PHE A 81 -13.18 8.89 5.42
N TRP A 82 -14.28 8.99 4.67
CA TRP A 82 -14.51 10.07 3.68
C TRP A 82 -14.39 11.49 4.26
N LYS A 83 -14.58 11.69 5.57
CA LYS A 83 -14.38 12.99 6.21
C LYS A 83 -12.92 13.45 6.18
N LEU A 84 -11.97 12.50 6.14
CA LEU A 84 -10.54 12.80 6.00
C LEU A 84 -10.25 13.56 4.70
N MET A 85 -11.02 13.28 3.63
CA MET A 85 -10.85 13.96 2.34
C MET A 85 -11.15 15.47 2.41
N PHE A 86 -12.00 15.89 3.37
CA PHE A 86 -12.34 17.30 3.59
C PHE A 86 -11.54 17.94 4.73
N HIS A 87 -11.10 17.15 5.72
CA HIS A 87 -10.31 17.60 6.87
C HIS A 87 -8.86 17.14 6.78
N TYR A 88 -8.22 17.45 5.64
CA TYR A 88 -6.86 17.03 5.35
C TYR A 88 -5.83 17.85 6.16
N SER A 89 -4.87 17.18 6.79
CA SER A 89 -3.76 17.82 7.54
C SER A 89 -2.40 17.40 6.99
N PHE A 90 -1.64 18.36 6.48
CA PHE A 90 -0.28 18.12 5.95
C PHE A 90 0.75 17.72 7.03
N ILE A 91 0.42 17.87 8.32
CA ILE A 91 1.32 17.50 9.42
C ILE A 91 1.11 16.03 9.84
N SER A 92 -0.03 15.44 9.47
CA SER A 92 -0.34 14.05 9.80
C SER A 92 0.13 13.10 8.71
N VAL A 93 1.03 12.17 9.06
CA VAL A 93 1.47 11.08 8.16
C VAL A 93 0.29 10.24 7.67
N MET A 94 -0.70 10.01 8.53
CA MET A 94 -1.90 9.23 8.19
C MET A 94 -2.84 9.99 7.23
N SER A 95 -2.80 11.32 7.23
CA SER A 95 -3.54 12.11 6.24
C SER A 95 -2.78 12.19 4.91
N MET A 96 -1.45 12.10 4.92
CA MET A 96 -0.62 12.15 3.71
C MET A 96 -0.60 10.88 2.89
N GLY A 97 -0.70 9.71 3.55
CA GLY A 97 -0.77 8.40 2.89
C GLY A 97 -2.11 8.17 2.21
#